data_AF-A0A8S2UCW0-F1
#
_entry.id   AF-A0A8S2UCW0-F1
#
_cell.length_a   1.000
_cell.length_b   1.000
_cell.length_c   1.000
_cell.angle_alpha   90.00
_cell.angle_beta   90.00
_cell.angle_gamma   90.00
#
_symmetry.space_group_name_H-M   'P 1'
#
loop_
_entity.id
_entity.type
_entity.pdbx_description
1 polymer ?
#
loop_
_entity_poly.entity_id
_entity_poly.type
_entity_poly.pdbx_seq_one_letter_code
_entity_poly.pdbx_strand_id
1 'polypeptide(L)'
;LPQPMMTNSDLGRLLKAFEIQSVLRAPIKRQARRKVKKNPLKNIGLMSRLNPYAGVQKRQTLLTQLKGRRTGKTIESKVAARKARTHASVKARRLSSVNLVKITKKQNAVATKKAATTKSS
;
A
#
# COMPACT_ATOMS: atom_id res chain seq x y z
N LEU A 1 56.33 31.24 48.64
CA LEU A 1 55.53 29.99 48.76
C LEU A 1 54.39 30.05 47.73
N PRO A 2 54.06 28.97 47.00
CA PRO A 2 52.97 29.00 46.02
C PRO A 2 51.61 29.22 46.70
N GLN A 3 50.76 30.02 46.07
CA GLN A 3 49.41 30.31 46.54
C GLN A 3 48.40 29.35 45.90
N PRO A 4 47.42 28.84 46.67
CA PRO A 4 46.37 27.99 46.11
C PRO A 4 45.44 28.80 45.20
N MET A 5 45.05 28.22 44.06
CA MET A 5 44.14 28.86 43.10
C MET A 5 42.67 28.88 43.57
N MET A 6 42.31 27.99 44.50
CA MET A 6 40.97 27.88 45.07
C MET A 6 41.05 27.90 46.59
N THR A 7 40.14 28.65 47.21
CA THR A 7 40.03 28.74 48.68
C THR A 7 39.43 27.47 49.28
N ASN A 8 38.44 26.88 48.61
CA ASN A 8 37.82 25.60 48.99
C ASN A 8 37.99 24.60 47.84
N SER A 9 38.72 23.51 48.07
CA SER A 9 38.94 22.44 47.09
C SER A 9 37.83 21.38 47.10
N ASP A 10 36.97 21.34 48.11
CA ASP A 10 35.84 20.39 48.19
C ASP A 10 34.66 20.88 47.34
N LEU A 11 34.66 20.44 46.08
CA LEU A 11 33.57 20.68 45.13
C LEU A 11 32.25 20.01 45.55
N GLY A 12 32.32 18.89 46.29
CA GLY A 12 31.13 18.15 46.72
C GLY A 12 30.28 18.97 47.68
N ARG A 13 30.93 19.71 48.59
CA ARG A 13 30.27 20.65 49.50
C ARG A 13 29.65 21.83 48.74
N LEU A 14 30.39 22.45 47.82
CA LEU A 14 29.90 23.58 47.02
C LEU A 14 28.69 23.18 46.16
N LEU A 15 28.76 22.05 45.45
CA LEU A 15 27.66 21.60 44.58
C LEU A 15 26.38 21.26 45.35
N LYS A 16 26.48 20.88 46.63
CA LYS A 16 25.33 20.57 47.50
C LYS A 16 24.86 21.77 48.33
N ALA A 17 25.53 22.92 48.22
CA ALA A 17 25.20 24.12 48.97
C ALA A 17 23.80 24.65 48.58
N PHE A 18 23.04 25.12 49.57
CA PHE A 18 21.66 25.57 49.38
C PHE A 18 21.57 26.80 48.47
N GLU A 19 22.55 27.69 48.61
CA GLU A 19 22.71 28.92 47.84
C GLU A 19 22.83 28.62 46.34
N ILE A 20 23.49 27.51 45.99
CA ILE A 20 23.63 27.07 44.60
C ILE A 20 22.39 26.30 44.15
N GLN A 21 21.90 25.33 44.94
CA GLN A 21 20.77 24.49 44.56
C GLN A 21 19.44 25.26 44.43
N SER A 22 19.23 26.32 45.20
CA SER A 22 18.00 27.13 45.19
C SER A 22 17.76 27.89 43.88
N VAL A 23 18.83 28.26 43.17
CA VAL A 23 18.76 29.03 41.92
C VAL A 23 18.82 28.12 40.68
N LEU A 24 19.22 26.87 40.84
CA LEU A 24 19.34 25.92 39.73
C LEU A 24 17.97 25.43 39.23
N ARG A 25 17.91 25.17 37.92
CA ARG A 25 16.77 24.50 37.30
C ARG A 25 16.73 23.02 37.66
N ALA A 26 15.53 22.45 37.70
CA ALA A 26 15.37 21.02 37.90
C ALA A 26 16.13 20.21 36.83
N PRO A 27 16.82 19.13 37.23
CA PRO A 27 17.63 18.34 36.30
C PRO A 27 16.75 17.61 35.27
N ILE A 28 17.10 17.72 33.98
CA ILE A 28 16.44 16.96 32.91
C ILE A 28 17.04 15.55 32.88
N LYS A 29 16.40 14.60 33.57
CA LYS A 29 16.85 13.20 33.64
C LYS A 29 16.35 12.32 32.48
N ARG A 30 15.73 12.90 31.46
CA ARG A 30 15.09 12.13 30.37
C ARG A 30 16.13 11.61 29.38
N GLN A 31 16.42 10.31 29.45
CA GLN A 31 17.21 9.61 28.42
C GLN A 31 16.29 9.15 27.27
N ALA A 32 16.37 9.82 26.12
CA ALA A 32 15.61 9.41 24.94
C ALA A 32 16.29 8.22 24.25
N ARG A 33 15.71 7.03 24.37
CA ARG A 33 16.16 5.85 23.63
C ARG A 33 15.62 5.86 22.20
N ARG A 34 16.38 5.30 21.26
CA ARG A 34 15.95 5.12 19.87
C ARG A 34 14.67 4.29 19.83
N LYS A 35 13.60 4.85 19.23
CA LYS A 35 12.34 4.13 19.00
C LYS A 35 12.41 3.37 17.69
N VAL A 36 12.04 2.09 17.69
CA VAL A 36 11.91 1.29 16.47
C VAL A 36 10.60 1.65 15.76
N LYS A 37 10.70 2.09 14.50
CA LYS A 37 9.53 2.34 13.65
C LYS A 37 8.95 1.02 13.17
N LYS A 38 7.90 0.52 13.85
CA LYS A 38 7.21 -0.69 13.40
C LYS A 38 6.25 -0.39 12.25
N ASN A 39 5.99 -1.39 11.40
CA ASN A 39 5.11 -1.26 10.25
C ASN A 39 3.61 -1.27 10.68
N PRO A 40 2.82 -0.21 10.40
CA PRO A 40 1.39 -0.16 10.75
C PRO A 40 0.52 -1.18 10.02
N LEU A 41 0.90 -1.59 8.81
CA LEU A 41 0.15 -2.62 8.06
C LEU A 41 0.22 -3.97 8.77
N LYS A 42 1.32 -4.24 9.49
CA LYS A 42 1.52 -5.44 10.30
C LYS A 42 1.07 -5.26 11.75
N ASN A 43 1.14 -4.04 12.31
CA ASN A 43 0.80 -3.75 13.69
C ASN A 43 -0.49 -2.93 13.82
N ILE A 44 -1.56 -3.59 14.26
CA ILE A 44 -2.89 -2.99 14.39
C ILE A 44 -2.91 -1.83 15.38
N GLY A 45 -2.25 -1.96 16.53
CA GLY A 45 -2.23 -0.91 17.56
C GLY A 45 -1.57 0.38 17.07
N LEU A 46 -0.52 0.27 16.26
CA LEU A 46 0.09 1.44 15.63
C LEU A 46 -0.79 2.03 14.52
N MET A 47 -1.46 1.19 13.73
CA MET A 47 -2.41 1.68 12.74
C MET A 47 -3.54 2.47 13.41
N SER A 48 -4.09 1.98 14.51
CA SER A 48 -5.15 2.69 15.25
C SER A 48 -4.68 4.00 15.88
N ARG A 49 -3.44 4.07 16.36
CA ARG A 49 -2.84 5.31 16.87
C ARG A 49 -2.64 6.37 15.79
N LEU A 50 -2.27 5.94 14.58
CA LEU A 50 -2.03 6.84 13.45
C LEU A 50 -3.33 7.24 12.74
N ASN A 51 -4.24 6.27 12.58
CA ASN A 51 -5.53 6.46 11.93
C ASN A 51 -6.65 5.87 12.80
N PRO A 52 -7.40 6.72 13.53
CA PRO A 52 -8.48 6.25 14.41
C PRO A 52 -9.61 5.54 13.64
N TYR A 53 -9.83 5.90 12.37
CA TYR A 53 -10.87 5.29 11.53
C TYR A 53 -10.52 3.86 11.06
N ALA A 54 -9.25 3.46 11.14
CA ALA A 54 -8.80 2.14 10.69
C ALA A 54 -9.51 0.97 11.40
N GLY A 55 -9.91 1.16 12.67
CA GLY A 55 -10.69 0.16 13.42
C GLY A 55 -12.08 -0.07 12.83
N VAL A 56 -12.78 1.03 12.50
CA VAL A 56 -14.12 0.98 11.88
C VAL A 56 -14.05 0.32 10.51
N GLN A 57 -13.07 0.73 9.70
CA GLN A 57 -12.88 0.17 8.36
C GLN A 57 -12.62 -1.35 8.42
N LYS A 58 -11.74 -1.82 9.31
CA LYS A 58 -11.49 -3.27 9.48
C LYS A 58 -12.75 -4.01 9.90
N ARG A 59 -13.51 -3.48 10.86
CA ARG A 59 -14.78 -4.07 11.28
C ARG A 59 -15.78 -4.16 10.12
N GLN A 60 -15.94 -3.07 9.37
CA GLN A 60 -16.86 -3.03 8.23
C GLN A 60 -16.47 -4.04 7.14
N THR A 61 -15.16 -4.16 6.85
CA THR A 61 -14.68 -5.17 5.90
C THR A 61 -14.98 -6.59 6.35
N LEU A 62 -14.82 -6.88 7.64
CA LEU A 62 -15.11 -8.20 8.21
C LEU A 62 -16.60 -8.53 8.10
N LEU A 63 -17.48 -7.60 8.48
CA LEU A 63 -18.93 -7.79 8.36
C LEU A 63 -19.36 -8.03 6.91
N THR A 64 -18.79 -7.25 5.98
CA THR A 64 -19.06 -7.41 4.55
C THR A 64 -18.62 -8.78 4.04
N GLN A 65 -17.44 -9.26 4.47
CA GLN A 65 -16.93 -10.58 4.11
C GLN A 65 -17.79 -11.71 4.67
N LEU A 66 -18.21 -11.63 5.94
CA LEU A 66 -19.10 -12.62 6.56
C LEU A 66 -20.45 -12.68 5.84
N LYS A 67 -21.03 -11.54 5.48
CA LYS A 67 -22.27 -11.46 4.69
C LYS A 67 -22.09 -12.08 3.29
N GLY A 68 -20.95 -11.81 2.65
CA GLY A 68 -20.59 -12.41 1.36
C GLY A 68 -20.46 -13.93 1.43
N ARG A 69 -19.83 -14.46 2.49
CA ARG A 69 -19.70 -15.91 2.72
C ARG A 69 -21.07 -16.57 2.92
N ARG A 70 -21.93 -15.98 3.75
CA ARG A 70 -23.31 -16.48 3.98
C ARG A 70 -24.16 -16.52 2.72
N THR A 71 -24.00 -15.53 1.85
CA THR A 71 -24.81 -15.39 0.62
C THR A 71 -24.18 -16.05 -0.61
N GLY A 72 -23.02 -16.72 -0.47
CA GLY A 72 -22.23 -17.27 -1.58
C GLY A 72 -21.61 -16.22 -2.52
N LYS A 73 -21.86 -14.92 -2.29
CA LYS A 73 -21.35 -13.80 -3.09
C LYS A 73 -20.03 -13.30 -2.50
N THR A 74 -19.02 -14.17 -2.47
CA THR A 74 -17.67 -13.82 -2.04
C THR A 74 -17.02 -12.82 -3.01
N ILE A 75 -15.99 -12.12 -2.53
CA ILE A 75 -15.22 -11.20 -3.38
C ILE A 75 -14.56 -12.00 -4.52
N GLU A 76 -14.07 -13.21 -4.22
CA GLU A 76 -13.45 -14.11 -5.20
C GLU A 76 -14.43 -14.52 -6.29
N SER A 77 -15.67 -14.88 -5.96
CA SER A 77 -16.67 -15.25 -6.98
C SER A 77 -17.01 -14.06 -7.89
N LYS A 78 -17.08 -12.83 -7.34
CA LYS A 78 -17.25 -11.61 -8.14
C LYS A 78 -16.05 -11.31 -9.04
N VAL A 79 -14.83 -11.49 -8.53
CA VAL A 79 -13.59 -11.28 -9.30
C VAL A 79 -13.46 -12.32 -10.41
N ALA A 80 -13.76 -13.58 -10.12
CA ALA A 80 -13.79 -14.66 -11.10
C ALA A 80 -14.83 -14.39 -12.20
N ALA A 81 -16.06 -13.98 -11.82
CA ALA A 81 -17.09 -13.59 -12.77
C ALA A 81 -16.67 -12.40 -13.65
N ARG A 82 -15.98 -11.41 -13.08
CA ARG A 82 -15.45 -10.26 -13.84
C ARG A 82 -14.35 -10.68 -14.81
N LYS A 83 -13.41 -11.54 -14.39
CA LYS A 83 -12.37 -12.11 -15.26
C LYS A 83 -12.95 -12.96 -16.39
N ALA A 84 -13.99 -13.76 -16.10
CA ALA A 84 -14.69 -14.56 -17.10
C ALA A 84 -15.36 -13.68 -18.17
N ARG A 85 -16.01 -12.58 -17.75
CA ARG A 85 -16.59 -11.58 -18.68
C ARG A 85 -15.55 -10.92 -19.58
N THR A 86 -14.39 -10.53 -19.03
CA THR A 86 -13.31 -9.94 -19.84
C THR A 86 -12.69 -10.96 -20.80
N HIS A 87 -12.56 -12.22 -20.39
CA HIS A 87 -12.04 -13.27 -21.26
C HIS A 87 -13.01 -13.59 -22.41
N ALA A 88 -14.31 -13.60 -22.13
CA ALA A 88 -15.35 -13.80 -23.13
C ALA A 88 -15.37 -12.68 -24.19
N SER A 89 -15.25 -11.40 -23.77
CA SER A 89 -15.22 -10.27 -24.71
C SER A 89 -13.98 -10.26 -25.60
N VAL A 90 -12.81 -10.61 -25.05
CA VAL A 90 -11.57 -10.74 -25.82
C VAL A 90 -11.66 -11.90 -26.82
N LYS A 91 -12.25 -13.05 -26.43
CA LYS A 91 -12.49 -14.18 -27.32
C LYS A 91 -13.41 -13.82 -28.49
N ALA A 92 -14.50 -13.10 -28.22
CA ALA A 92 -15.44 -12.64 -29.25
C ALA A 92 -14.77 -11.71 -30.28
N ARG A 93 -13.97 -10.75 -29.81
CA ARG A 93 -13.22 -9.81 -30.68
C ARG A 93 -12.17 -10.51 -31.56
N ARG A 94 -11.56 -11.59 -31.05
CA ARG A 94 -10.61 -12.41 -31.83
C ARG A 94 -11.30 -13.25 -32.89
N LEU A 95 -12.48 -13.80 -32.58
CA LEU A 95 -13.27 -14.56 -33.56
C LEU A 95 -13.77 -13.66 -34.69
N SER A 96 -14.24 -12.45 -34.38
CA SER A 96 -14.69 -11.50 -35.40
C SER A 96 -13.55 -11.05 -36.32
N SER A 97 -12.34 -10.80 -35.79
CA SER A 97 -11.19 -10.43 -36.61
C SER A 97 -10.75 -11.57 -37.54
N VAL A 98 -10.73 -12.81 -37.06
CA VAL A 98 -10.42 -13.99 -37.88
C VAL A 98 -11.46 -14.18 -38.99
N ASN A 99 -12.74 -13.98 -38.69
CA ASN A 99 -13.80 -14.09 -39.69
C ASN A 99 -13.70 -13.00 -40.76
N LEU A 100 -13.38 -11.76 -40.38
CA LEU A 100 -13.12 -10.66 -41.33
C LEU A 100 -11.97 -11.00 -42.29
N VAL A 101 -10.84 -11.49 -41.78
CA VAL A 101 -9.69 -11.90 -42.61
C VAL A 101 -10.05 -13.03 -43.58
N LYS A 102 -10.90 -13.97 -43.18
CA LYS A 102 -11.40 -15.03 -44.08
C LYS A 102 -12.30 -14.47 -45.17
N ILE A 103 -13.18 -13.53 -44.82
CA ILE A 103 -14.09 -12.89 -45.78
C ILE A 103 -13.29 -12.10 -46.82
N THR A 104 -12.32 -11.29 -46.39
CA THR A 104 -11.47 -10.51 -47.31
C THR A 104 -10.63 -11.42 -48.20
N LYS A 105 -10.05 -12.49 -47.66
CA LYS A 105 -9.30 -13.48 -48.46
C LYS A 105 -10.18 -14.18 -49.49
N LYS A 106 -11.43 -14.52 -49.13
CA LYS A 106 -12.41 -15.11 -50.05
C LYS A 106 -12.82 -14.12 -51.15
N GLN A 107 -13.10 -12.87 -50.80
CA GLN A 107 -13.44 -11.81 -51.76
C GLN A 107 -12.29 -11.56 -52.73
N ASN A 108 -11.04 -11.49 -52.25
CA ASN A 108 -9.86 -11.31 -53.10
C ASN A 108 -9.67 -12.52 -54.04
N ALA A 109 -9.89 -13.74 -53.57
CA ALA A 109 -9.80 -14.94 -54.41
C ALA A 109 -10.92 -15.02 -55.48
N VAL A 110 -12.11 -14.49 -55.18
CA VAL A 110 -13.20 -14.37 -56.17
C VAL A 110 -12.89 -13.26 -57.17
N ALA A 111 -12.34 -12.13 -56.72
CA ALA A 111 -11.95 -11.03 -57.59
C ALA A 111 -10.82 -11.43 -58.56
N THR A 112 -9.81 -12.19 -58.11
CA THR A 112 -8.74 -12.69 -59.00
C THR A 112 -9.25 -13.70 -60.02
N LYS A 113 -10.17 -14.60 -59.64
CA LYS A 113 -10.81 -15.53 -60.60
C LYS A 113 -11.71 -14.81 -61.61
N LYS A 114 -12.41 -13.75 -61.18
CA LYS A 114 -13.25 -12.92 -62.06
C LYS A 114 -12.41 -12.06 -63.02
N ALA A 115 -11.26 -11.56 -62.58
CA ALA A 115 -10.33 -10.80 -63.43
C ALA A 115 -9.57 -11.69 -64.45
N ALA A 116 -9.35 -12.97 -64.13
CA ALA A 116 -8.72 -13.93 -65.03
C ALA A 116 -9.67 -14.37 -66.18
N THR A 117 -10.98 -14.41 -65.93
CA THR A 117 -12.00 -14.80 -66.92
C THR A 117 -12.38 -13.68 -67.88
N THR A 118 -12.16 -12.41 -67.53
CA THR A 118 -12.42 -11.25 -68.41
C THR A 118 -11.24 -10.86 -69.31
N LYS A 119 -10.08 -11.50 -69.17
CA LYS A 119 -8.88 -11.26 -70.03
C LYS A 119 -8.69 -12.31 -71.14
N SER A 120 -9.54 -13.33 -71.17
CA SER A 120 -9.48 -14.44 -72.13
C SER A 120 -10.63 -14.42 -73.15
N SER A 121 -11.15 -13.23 -73.47
CA SER A 121 -12.17 -13.00 -74.50
C SER A 121 -11.76 -11.81 -75.36
#